data_AF-A0A7T1MDS6-F1
#
_entry.id   AF-A0A7T1MDS6-F1
#
_cell.length_a   1.000
_cell.length_b   1.000
_cell.length_c   1.000
_cell.angle_alpha   90.00
_cell.angle_beta   90.00
_cell.angle_gamma   90.00
#
_symmetry.space_group_name_H-M   'P 1'
#
loop_
_entity.id
_entity.type
_entity.pdbx_description
1 polymer ?
#
loop_
_entity_poly.entity_id
_entity_poly.type
_entity_poly.pdbx_seq_one_letter_code
_entity_poly.pdbx_strand_id
1 'polypeptide(L)'
;MPVLLLQRLLLRLWPQRARSVSPALPASPGHSQAVADQQDLLSELQLLQLGHSLQQQAQKTGRYDGPAAEALLGIADALELHHGWDPLLVEAC
;
A
#
# COMPACT_ATOMS: atom_id res chain seq x y z
N MET A 1 -14.23 -13.75 2.34
CA MET A 1 -13.85 -14.28 1.02
C MET A 1 -13.22 -13.27 0.02
N PRO A 2 -12.93 -11.98 0.33
CA PRO A 2 -12.15 -11.12 -0.60
C PRO A 2 -10.63 -11.13 -0.33
N VAL A 3 -10.20 -11.42 0.91
CA VAL A 3 -8.78 -11.41 1.32
C VAL A 3 -7.94 -12.44 0.54
N LEU A 4 -8.51 -13.61 0.24
CA LEU A 4 -7.83 -14.66 -0.53
C LEU A 4 -7.68 -14.30 -2.02
N LEU A 5 -8.55 -13.44 -2.55
CA LEU A 5 -8.44 -12.96 -3.94
C LEU A 5 -7.34 -11.91 -4.06
N LEU A 6 -7.25 -10.99 -3.10
CA LEU A 6 -6.17 -10.00 -3.04
C LEU A 6 -4.80 -10.69 -2.85
N GLN A 7 -4.71 -11.68 -1.95
CA GLN A 7 -3.50 -12.46 -1.73
C GLN A 7 -3.08 -13.27 -2.97
N ARG A 8 -4.04 -13.81 -3.73
CA ARG A 8 -3.77 -14.51 -4.99
C ARG A 8 -3.37 -13.59 -6.14
N LEU A 9 -3.87 -12.36 -6.16
CA LEU A 9 -3.44 -11.33 -7.11
C LEU A 9 -2.02 -10.85 -6.82
N LEU A 10 -1.68 -10.63 -5.54
CA LEU A 10 -0.32 -10.29 -5.10
C LEU A 10 0.68 -11.41 -5.42
N LEU A 11 0.28 -12.68 -5.26
CA LEU A 11 1.12 -13.84 -5.62
C LEU A 11 1.27 -14.06 -7.14
N ARG A 12 0.31 -13.60 -7.96
CA ARG A 12 0.37 -13.71 -9.43
C ARG A 12 1.13 -12.57 -10.09
N LEU A 13 1.22 -11.42 -9.44
CA LEU A 13 1.96 -10.25 -9.91
C LEU A 13 3.43 -10.25 -9.46
N TRP A 14 3.84 -11.20 -8.62
CA TRP A 14 5.23 -11.39 -8.23
C TRP A 14 5.99 -12.16 -9.33
N PRO A 15 6.95 -11.56 -10.05
CA PRO A 15 7.83 -12.35 -10.88
C PRO A 15 8.79 -13.10 -9.96
N GLN A 16 8.71 -14.42 -9.99
CA GLN A 16 9.74 -15.35 -9.50
C GLN A 16 11.08 -14.99 -10.15
N ARG A 17 11.85 -14.08 -9.53
CA ARG A 17 13.25 -13.82 -9.87
C ARG A 17 14.15 -14.06 -8.66
N ALA A 18 13.91 -15.17 -7.96
CA ALA A 18 14.98 -15.83 -7.22
C ALA A 18 15.82 -16.68 -8.19
N ARG A 19 16.48 -16.04 -9.16
CA ARG A 19 17.50 -16.69 -9.98
C ARG A 19 18.85 -16.28 -9.42
N SER A 20 19.37 -17.16 -8.56
CA SER A 20 20.80 -17.32 -8.18
C SER A 20 21.62 -16.04 -8.08
N VAL A 21 21.83 -15.57 -6.85
CA VAL A 21 22.85 -14.58 -6.49
C VAL A 21 24.24 -15.19 -6.74
N SER A 22 24.87 -14.83 -7.86
CA SER A 22 26.34 -14.83 -7.95
C SER A 22 26.85 -13.56 -7.26
N PRO A 23 27.82 -13.66 -6.34
CA PRO A 23 28.36 -12.47 -5.68
C PRO A 23 29.30 -11.74 -6.64
N ALA A 24 29.32 -10.42 -6.56
CA ALA A 24 30.24 -9.48 -7.23
C ALA A 24 29.82 -8.95 -8.62
N LEU A 25 28.76 -8.14 -8.65
CA LEU A 25 28.73 -6.94 -9.48
C LEU A 25 28.20 -5.78 -8.62
N PRO A 26 28.78 -4.57 -8.68
CA PRO A 26 28.24 -3.43 -7.96
C PRO A 26 26.80 -3.23 -8.43
N ALA A 27 25.86 -3.25 -7.48
CA ALA A 27 24.45 -3.06 -7.78
C ALA A 27 24.30 -1.77 -8.60
N SER A 28 23.83 -1.91 -9.83
CA SER A 28 23.58 -0.74 -10.69
C SER A 28 22.65 0.21 -9.94
N PRO A 29 22.92 1.52 -9.90
CA PRO A 29 22.11 2.47 -9.13
C PRO A 29 20.61 2.40 -9.48
N GLY A 30 20.26 2.04 -10.72
CA GLY A 30 18.88 1.82 -11.13
C GLY A 30 18.20 0.61 -10.47
N HIS A 31 18.95 -0.42 -10.05
CA HIS A 31 18.39 -1.56 -9.32
C HIS A 31 18.05 -1.18 -7.87
N SER A 32 18.94 -0.44 -7.20
CA SER A 32 18.67 0.03 -5.83
C SER A 32 17.47 0.97 -5.78
N GLN A 33 17.34 1.88 -6.76
CA GLN A 33 16.16 2.73 -6.87
C GLN A 33 14.88 1.92 -7.10
N ALA A 34 14.90 0.98 -8.06
CA ALA A 34 13.72 0.15 -8.34
C ALA A 34 13.28 -0.69 -7.14
N VAL A 35 14.21 -1.14 -6.29
CA VAL A 35 13.88 -1.86 -5.05
C VAL A 35 13.23 -0.91 -4.03
N ALA A 36 13.71 0.33 -3.91
CA ALA A 36 13.09 1.33 -3.06
C ALA A 36 11.66 1.65 -3.53
N ASP A 37 11.47 1.95 -4.82
CA ASP A 37 10.14 2.23 -5.39
C ASP A 37 9.16 1.06 -5.18
N GLN A 38 9.65 -0.18 -5.29
CA GLN A 38 8.84 -1.37 -5.01
C GLN A 38 8.45 -1.48 -3.53
N GLN A 39 9.38 -1.16 -2.63
CA GLN A 39 9.13 -1.18 -1.20
C GLN A 39 8.11 -0.12 -0.80
N ASP A 40 8.19 1.07 -1.40
CA ASP A 40 7.23 2.16 -1.18
C ASP A 40 5.84 1.76 -1.68
N LEU A 41 5.75 1.21 -2.90
CA LEU A 41 4.48 0.70 -3.45
C LEU A 41 3.86 -0.42 -2.58
N LEU A 42 4.68 -1.34 -2.06
CA LEU A 42 4.19 -2.39 -1.16
C LEU A 42 3.63 -1.81 0.14
N SER A 43 4.28 -0.77 0.67
CA SER A 43 3.84 -0.09 1.90
C SER A 43 2.50 0.62 1.69
N GLU A 44 2.33 1.30 0.56
CA GLU A 44 1.04 1.90 0.19
C GLU A 44 -0.08 0.88 0.06
N LEU A 45 0.18 -0.26 -0.61
CA LEU A 45 -0.82 -1.32 -0.75
C LEU A 45 -1.25 -1.91 0.59
N GLN A 46 -0.32 -2.00 1.56
CA GLN A 46 -0.65 -2.44 2.91
C GLN A 46 -1.58 -1.45 3.63
N LEU A 47 -1.32 -0.14 3.50
CA LEU A 47 -2.19 0.90 4.07
C LEU A 47 -3.58 0.86 3.44
N LEU A 48 -3.68 0.73 2.11
CA LEU A 48 -4.95 0.62 1.41
C LEU A 48 -5.73 -0.64 1.82
N GLN A 49 -5.05 -1.78 1.98
CA GLN A 49 -5.68 -3.01 2.45
C GLN A 49 -6.19 -2.89 3.89
N LEU A 50 -5.43 -2.21 4.77
CA LEU A 50 -5.86 -1.92 6.13
C LEU A 50 -7.11 -1.03 6.13
N GLY A 51 -7.08 0.08 5.38
CA GLY A 51 -8.23 0.99 5.27
C GLY A 51 -9.48 0.29 4.74
N HIS A 52 -9.33 -0.55 3.72
CA HIS A 52 -10.43 -1.36 3.22
C HIS A 52 -11.00 -2.32 4.27
N SER A 53 -10.14 -2.93 5.09
CA SER A 53 -10.56 -3.84 6.15
C SER A 53 -11.33 -3.10 7.25
N LEU A 54 -10.89 -1.90 7.63
CA LEU A 54 -11.58 -1.04 8.60
C LEU A 54 -12.95 -0.59 8.06
N GLN A 55 -13.01 -0.18 6.79
CA GLN A 55 -14.27 0.17 6.13
C GLN A 55 -15.25 -1.02 6.12
N GLN A 56 -14.79 -2.22 5.74
CA GLN A 56 -15.65 -3.42 5.76
C GLN A 56 -16.14 -3.74 7.16
N GLN A 57 -15.31 -3.55 8.18
CA GLN A 57 -15.71 -3.76 9.56
C GLN A 57 -16.80 -2.76 9.97
N ALA A 58 -16.61 -1.47 9.66
CA ALA A 58 -17.59 -0.43 9.94
C ALA A 58 -18.92 -0.64 9.22
N GLN A 59 -18.89 -1.15 7.97
CA GLN A 59 -20.10 -1.52 7.24
C GLN A 59 -20.88 -2.65 7.94
N LYS A 60 -20.19 -3.63 8.54
CA LYS A 60 -20.84 -4.72 9.28
C LYS A 60 -21.42 -4.26 10.61
N THR A 61 -20.74 -3.36 11.30
CA THR A 61 -21.16 -2.83 12.60
C THR A 61 -22.10 -1.63 12.49
N GLY A 62 -22.26 -1.07 11.28
CA GLY A 62 -23.04 0.13 11.01
C GLY A 62 -22.37 1.43 11.47
N ARG A 63 -21.12 1.39 11.94
CA ARG A 63 -20.36 2.55 12.41
C ARG A 63 -18.87 2.28 12.46
N TYR A 64 -18.08 3.34 12.29
CA TYR A 64 -16.68 3.34 12.72
C TYR A 64 -16.63 3.46 14.24
N ASP A 65 -15.76 2.68 14.88
CA ASP A 65 -15.33 3.03 16.23
C ASP A 65 -14.27 4.15 16.16
N GLY A 66 -14.06 4.85 17.28
CA GLY A 66 -13.13 5.98 17.34
C GLY A 66 -11.72 5.64 16.81
N PRO A 67 -11.10 4.55 17.29
CA PRO A 67 -9.78 4.14 16.80
C PRO A 67 -9.74 3.79 15.31
N ALA A 68 -10.77 3.13 14.76
CA ALA A 68 -10.81 2.84 13.32
C ALA A 68 -10.98 4.09 12.47
N ALA A 69 -11.76 5.07 12.95
CA ALA A 69 -11.90 6.36 12.28
C ALA A 69 -10.57 7.13 12.27
N GLU A 70 -9.88 7.20 13.42
CA GLU A 70 -8.55 7.83 13.52
C GLU A 70 -7.52 7.12 12.64
N ALA A 71 -7.53 5.79 12.59
CA ALA A 71 -6.63 5.03 11.72
C ALA A 71 -6.87 5.30 10.22
N LEU A 72 -8.13 5.46 9.80
CA LEU A 72 -8.44 5.81 8.41
C LEU A 72 -7.95 7.21 8.05
N LEU A 73 -8.07 8.18 8.96
CA LEU A 73 -7.53 9.52 8.75
C LEU A 73 -6.01 9.47 8.65
N GLY A 74 -5.32 8.78 9.56
CA GLY A 74 -3.86 8.64 9.49
C GLY A 74 -3.37 7.93 8.22
N ILE A 75 -4.14 6.98 7.69
CA ILE A 75 -3.86 6.37 6.38
C ILE A 75 -3.98 7.39 5.26
N ALA A 76 -5.05 8.21 5.25
CA ALA A 76 -5.23 9.26 4.25
C ALA A 76 -4.10 10.29 4.30
N ASP A 77 -3.77 10.79 5.49
CA ASP A 77 -2.67 11.75 5.71
C ASP A 77 -1.32 11.21 5.20
N ALA A 78 -1.03 9.92 5.47
CA ALA A 78 0.20 9.28 5.03
C ALA A 78 0.29 9.18 3.50
N LEU A 79 -0.83 8.85 2.83
CA LEU A 79 -0.89 8.79 1.37
C LEU A 79 -0.81 10.18 0.74
N GLU A 80 -1.51 11.16 1.30
CA GLU A 80 -1.45 12.56 0.85
C GLU A 80 -0.03 13.11 0.93
N LEU A 81 0.64 12.91 2.06
CA LEU A 81 2.02 13.35 2.28
C LEU A 81 2.97 12.67 1.28
N HIS A 82 2.79 11.38 1.03
CA HIS A 82 3.63 10.63 0.10
C HIS A 82 3.47 11.10 -1.35
N HIS A 83 2.23 11.35 -1.78
CA HIS A 83 1.92 11.77 -3.15
C HIS A 83 1.99 13.28 -3.38
N GLY A 84 2.15 14.07 -2.32
CA GLY A 84 2.15 15.54 -2.39
C GLY A 84 0.80 16.11 -2.84
N TRP A 85 -0.29 15.44 -2.49
CA TRP A 85 -1.63 15.94 -2.80
C TRP A 85 -1.90 17.20 -1.99
N ASP A 86 -2.35 18.26 -2.66
CA ASP A 86 -2.83 19.46 -1.98
C ASP A 86 -4.30 19.23 -1.57
N PRO A 87 -4.63 19.16 -0.27
CA PRO A 87 -5.99 18.95 0.19
C PRO A 87 -6.94 20.06 -0.29
N LEU A 88 -6.43 21.24 -0.65
CA LEU A 88 -7.22 22.37 -1.16
C LEU A 88 -7.61 22.22 -2.64
N LEU A 89 -7.00 21.28 -3.38
CA LEU A 89 -7.30 21.03 -4.79
C LEU A 89 -8.40 19.99 -5.00
N VAL A 90 -8.72 19.20 -3.97
CA VAL A 90 -9.69 18.10 -4.03
C VAL A 90 -11.14 18.59 -3.96
N GLU A 91 -11.42 19.78 -3.41
CA GLU A 91 -12.77 20.37 -3.34
C GLU A 91 -13.26 21.02 -4.66
N ALA A 92 -12.45 21.00 -5.73
CA ALA A 92 -12.77 21.67 -7.00
C ALA A 92 -13.44 20.78 -8.07
N CYS A 93 -13.79 19.54 -7.75
CA CYS A 93 -14.43 18.57 -8.65
C CYS A 93 -15.76 18.05 -8.08
#